data_AF-N9AN84-F1
#
_entry.id   AF-N9AN84-F1
#
_cell.length_a   1.000
_cell.length_b   1.000
_cell.length_c   1.000
_cell.angle_alpha   90.00
_cell.angle_beta   90.00
_cell.angle_gamma   90.00
#
_symmetry.space_group_name_H-M   'P 1'
#
loop_
_entity.id
_entity.type
_entity.pdbx_description
1 polymer ?
#
loop_
_entity_poly.entity_id
_entity_poly.type
_entity_poly.pdbx_seq_one_letter_code
_entity_poly.pdbx_strand_id
1 'polypeptide(L)'
;MSLVACATGSNQHLHHSLQPYIGQTAAQVHSQLDLRAMGFKTSQHPIQTADFLSYTIFRDVNIPMGTPNISQSISPGAPIPMPSNGGYNIKMKCQIWFDLKDEIVQDIRYTGKAC
;
A
#
# COMPACT_ATOMS: atom_id res chain seq x y z
N MET A 1 22.52 -11.67 13.36
CA MET A 1 21.98 -10.40 12.80
C MET A 1 20.66 -10.73 12.12
N SER A 2 19.53 -10.50 12.80
CA SER A 2 18.20 -10.71 12.22
C SER A 2 17.79 -9.44 11.50
N LEU A 3 17.74 -9.46 10.18
CA LEU A 3 17.18 -8.37 9.38
C LEU A 3 15.66 -8.38 9.59
N VAL A 4 15.17 -7.48 10.45
CA VAL A 4 13.77 -7.12 10.48
C VAL A 4 13.47 -6.43 9.15
N ALA A 5 12.86 -7.17 8.22
CA ALA A 5 12.32 -6.59 6.99
C ALA A 5 11.12 -5.71 7.38
N CYS A 6 11.39 -4.42 7.59
CA CYS A 6 10.33 -3.44 7.76
C CYS A 6 9.59 -3.33 6.42
N ALA A 7 8.34 -3.79 6.35
CA ALA A 7 7.47 -3.71 5.17
C ALA A 7 7.10 -2.26 4.77
N THR A 8 7.76 -1.26 5.36
CA THR A 8 7.51 0.19 5.25
C THR A 8 8.12 0.83 4.00
N GLY A 9 9.00 0.12 3.27
CA GLY A 9 9.73 0.69 2.12
C GLY A 9 8.85 1.14 0.95
N SER A 10 7.71 0.48 0.71
CA SER A 10 6.84 0.79 -0.43
C SER A 10 6.10 2.13 -0.29
N ASN A 11 5.71 2.52 0.93
CA ASN A 11 5.07 3.81 1.19
C ASN A 11 6.04 4.98 1.09
N GLN A 12 7.26 4.80 1.59
CA GLN A 12 8.31 5.80 1.52
C GLN A 12 8.72 6.07 0.06
N HIS A 13 8.86 4.99 -0.74
CA HIS A 13 9.15 5.12 -2.17
C HIS A 13 8.03 5.85 -2.92
N LEU A 14 6.77 5.43 -2.71
CA LEU A 14 5.61 6.11 -3.31
C LEU A 14 5.61 7.60 -2.96
N HIS A 15 5.71 7.93 -1.67
CA HIS A 15 5.71 9.30 -1.20
C HIS A 15 6.80 10.13 -1.90
N HIS A 16 8.03 9.62 -1.92
CA HIS A 16 9.14 10.29 -2.58
C HIS A 16 8.93 10.47 -4.09
N SER A 17 8.42 9.45 -4.78
CA SER A 17 8.14 9.51 -6.23
C SER A 17 7.06 10.54 -6.58
N LEU A 18 6.15 10.86 -5.64
CA LEU A 18 5.07 11.81 -5.90
C LEU A 18 5.41 13.26 -5.51
N GLN A 19 6.39 13.49 -4.64
CA GLN A 19 6.80 14.84 -4.23
C GLN A 19 7.09 15.82 -5.41
N PRO A 20 7.73 15.40 -6.52
CA PRO A 20 7.98 16.29 -7.65
C PRO A 20 6.73 16.87 -8.33
N TYR A 21 5.53 16.33 -8.05
CA TYR A 21 4.28 16.84 -8.60
C TYR A 21 3.73 18.05 -7.84
N ILE A 22 4.25 18.39 -6.66
CA ILE A 22 3.88 19.63 -5.97
C ILE A 22 4.30 20.83 -6.84
N GLY A 23 3.37 21.78 -7.03
CA GLY A 23 3.55 22.92 -7.92
C GLY A 23 3.23 22.65 -9.39
N GLN A 24 2.91 21.42 -9.77
CA GLN A 24 2.41 21.10 -11.12
C GLN A 24 0.89 21.21 -11.21
N THR A 25 0.35 21.33 -12.42
CA THR A 25 -1.10 21.32 -12.62
C THR A 25 -1.66 19.91 -12.56
N ALA A 26 -2.95 19.76 -12.23
CA ALA A 26 -3.64 18.47 -12.26
C ALA A 26 -3.51 17.77 -13.64
N ALA A 27 -3.55 18.54 -14.73
CA ALA A 27 -3.36 18.01 -16.09
C ALA A 27 -1.92 17.49 -16.32
N GLN A 28 -0.91 18.17 -15.77
CA GLN A 28 0.48 17.71 -15.79
C GLN A 28 0.65 16.42 -14.99
N VAL A 29 0.07 16.33 -13.79
CA VAL A 29 0.06 15.09 -13.01
C VAL A 29 -0.60 13.98 -13.78
N HIS A 30 -1.78 14.22 -14.36
CA HIS A 30 -2.51 13.20 -15.10
C HIS A 30 -1.76 12.66 -16.33
N SER A 31 -0.98 13.51 -17.01
CA SER A 31 -0.22 13.09 -18.19
C SER A 31 1.11 12.40 -17.86
N GLN A 32 1.73 12.72 -16.72
CA GLN A 32 3.05 12.21 -16.35
C GLN A 32 3.02 11.05 -15.34
N LEU A 33 2.00 10.99 -14.50
CA LEU A 33 1.90 9.98 -13.45
C LEU A 33 1.41 8.65 -14.02
N ASP A 34 2.31 7.66 -14.04
CA ASP A 34 1.95 6.27 -14.32
C ASP A 34 2.19 5.38 -13.10
N LEU A 35 1.16 5.24 -12.27
CA LEU A 35 1.16 4.37 -11.09
C LEU A 35 1.36 2.89 -11.46
N ARG A 36 0.97 2.45 -12.67
CA ARG A 36 1.16 1.07 -13.11
C ARG A 36 2.61 0.82 -13.49
N ALA A 37 3.25 1.78 -14.15
CA ALA A 37 4.69 1.72 -14.44
C ALA A 37 5.53 1.68 -13.15
N MET A 38 5.05 2.29 -12.06
CA MET A 38 5.66 2.18 -10.73
C MET A 38 5.35 0.88 -9.97
N GLY A 39 4.60 -0.06 -10.60
CA GLY A 39 4.31 -1.38 -10.04
C GLY A 39 3.04 -1.46 -9.18
N PHE A 40 2.20 -0.43 -9.15
CA PHE A 40 0.94 -0.45 -8.42
C PHE A 40 -0.23 -0.96 -9.26
N LYS A 41 -1.13 -1.71 -8.63
CA LYS A 41 -2.45 -2.01 -9.20
C LYS A 41 -3.36 -0.81 -8.95
N THR A 42 -4.07 -0.30 -9.96
CA THR A 42 -4.90 0.91 -9.84
C THR A 42 -6.38 0.62 -10.14
N SER A 43 -7.28 1.52 -9.72
CA SER A 43 -8.63 1.59 -10.30
C SER A 43 -8.57 2.20 -11.72
N GLN A 44 -9.68 2.11 -12.46
CA GLN A 44 -9.68 2.48 -13.88
C GLN A 44 -9.51 3.98 -14.16
N HIS A 45 -10.08 4.88 -13.36
CA HIS A 45 -9.98 6.32 -13.61
C HIS A 45 -9.71 7.11 -12.33
N PRO A 46 -8.88 8.16 -12.39
CA PRO A 46 -8.76 9.13 -11.31
C PRO A 46 -10.04 9.95 -11.18
N ILE A 47 -10.26 10.51 -9.99
CA ILE A 47 -11.36 11.44 -9.73
C ILE A 47 -10.76 12.83 -9.59
N GLN A 48 -11.21 13.77 -10.42
CA GLN A 48 -10.75 15.15 -10.40
C GLN A 48 -11.91 16.11 -10.14
N THR A 49 -11.67 17.09 -9.28
CA THR A 49 -12.55 18.23 -8.98
C THR A 49 -11.72 19.52 -9.00
N ALA A 50 -12.34 20.66 -8.67
CA ALA A 50 -11.60 21.91 -8.49
C ALA A 50 -10.61 21.86 -7.31
N ASP A 51 -10.91 21.06 -6.28
CA ASP A 51 -10.17 21.04 -5.02
C ASP A 51 -9.17 19.88 -4.92
N PHE A 52 -9.32 18.83 -5.74
CA PHE A 52 -8.43 17.68 -5.68
C PHE A 52 -8.37 16.86 -6.97
N LEU A 53 -7.26 16.15 -7.14
CA LEU A 53 -7.10 15.02 -8.06
C LEU A 53 -6.77 13.78 -7.21
N SER A 54 -7.46 12.65 -7.42
CA SER A 54 -7.26 11.45 -6.60
C SER A 54 -7.11 10.18 -7.41
N TYR A 55 -6.23 9.29 -6.93
CA TYR A 55 -5.97 7.98 -7.49
C TYR A 55 -6.17 6.91 -6.43
N THR A 56 -6.65 5.75 -6.84
CA THR A 56 -6.74 4.57 -5.96
C THR A 56 -5.75 3.51 -6.43
N ILE A 57 -4.89 3.08 -5.51
CA ILE A 57 -4.02 1.92 -5.68
C ILE A 57 -4.42 0.77 -4.75
N PHE A 58 -4.06 -0.45 -5.14
CA PHE A 58 -4.28 -1.67 -4.39
C PHE A 58 -2.96 -2.39 -4.14
N ARG A 59 -2.80 -2.91 -2.92
CA ARG A 59 -1.68 -3.76 -2.53
C ARG A 59 -2.20 -5.09 -2.04
N ASP A 60 -1.52 -6.15 -2.44
CA ASP A 60 -1.73 -7.47 -1.87
C ASP A 60 -0.84 -7.60 -0.64
N VAL A 61 -1.44 -7.86 0.51
CA VAL A 61 -0.72 -8.14 1.76
C VAL A 61 -0.91 -9.61 2.08
N ASN A 62 0.19 -10.33 2.22
CA ASN A 62 0.17 -11.70 2.72
C ASN A 62 0.18 -11.66 4.25
N ILE A 63 -0.90 -12.12 4.87
CA ILE A 63 -0.93 -12.30 6.33
C ILE A 63 -0.55 -13.75 6.62
N PRO A 64 0.60 -14.02 7.27
CA PRO A 64 0.95 -15.35 7.70
C PRO A 64 0.00 -15.75 8.83
N MET A 65 -0.63 -16.93 8.75
CA MET A 65 -1.25 -17.50 9.94
C MET A 65 -0.14 -17.92 10.90
N GLY A 66 -0.28 -17.55 12.18
CA GLY A 66 0.65 -17.96 13.20
C GLY A 66 0.75 -19.48 13.26
N THR A 67 1.96 -20.01 13.30
CA THR A 67 2.17 -21.39 13.71
C THR A 67 1.76 -21.51 15.18
N PRO A 68 1.06 -22.57 15.59
CA PRO A 68 0.76 -22.76 17.01
C PRO A 68 2.08 -22.79 17.79
N ASN A 69 2.24 -21.89 18.77
CA ASN A 69 3.36 -21.90 19.69
C ASN A 69 3.19 -23.13 20.60
N ILE A 70 3.78 -24.25 20.22
CA ILE A 70 3.85 -25.44 21.06
C ILE A 70 4.94 -25.19 22.10
N SER A 71 4.63 -24.38 23.10
CA SER A 71 5.39 -24.42 24.35
C SER A 71 5.17 -25.78 24.99
N GLN A 72 6.26 -26.52 25.09
CA GLN A 72 6.32 -27.96 25.32
C GLN A 72 5.77 -28.36 26.71
N SER A 73 4.60 -29.00 26.71
CA SER A 73 4.23 -30.05 27.67
C SER A 73 3.46 -31.14 26.92
N ILE A 74 4.08 -31.69 25.89
CA ILE A 74 3.53 -32.81 25.13
C ILE A 74 3.59 -34.07 26.01
N SER A 75 2.43 -34.51 26.49
CA SER A 75 2.28 -35.85 27.07
C SER A 75 2.61 -36.93 26.02
N PRO A 76 3.31 -38.02 26.39
CA PRO A 76 3.59 -39.10 25.45
C PRO A 76 2.28 -39.72 24.94
N GLY A 77 2.05 -39.63 23.62
CA GLY A 77 0.86 -40.16 22.94
C GLY A 77 -0.05 -39.12 22.26
N ALA A 78 0.21 -37.82 22.43
CA ALA A 78 -0.60 -36.79 21.76
C ALA A 78 -0.26 -36.66 20.26
N PRO A 79 -1.27 -36.47 19.38
CA PRO A 79 -1.04 -36.25 17.95
C PRO A 79 -0.26 -34.96 17.71
N ILE A 80 0.74 -35.03 16.83
CA ILE A 80 1.60 -33.90 16.46
C ILE A 80 0.75 -32.88 15.67
N PRO A 81 0.59 -31.62 16.11
CA PRO A 81 -0.10 -30.62 15.32
C PRO A 81 0.70 -30.36 14.04
N MET A 82 0.11 -30.61 12.87
CA MET A 82 0.74 -30.22 11.61
C MET A 82 0.80 -28.69 11.52
N PRO A 83 1.91 -28.10 11.05
CA PRO A 83 1.97 -26.66 10.82
C PRO A 83 0.95 -26.29 9.74
N SER A 84 -0.01 -25.44 10.10
CA SER A 84 -0.93 -24.82 9.15
C SER A 84 -0.16 -23.89 8.23
N ASN A 85 0.25 -24.37 7.06
CA ASN A 85 0.98 -23.60 6.05
C ASN A 85 0.03 -22.69 5.25
N GLY A 86 -0.81 -21.92 5.93
CA GLY A 86 -1.85 -21.08 5.32
C GLY A 86 -1.59 -19.61 5.55
N GLY A 87 -1.32 -18.85 4.49
CA GLY A 87 -1.38 -17.39 4.50
C GLY A 87 -2.56 -16.92 3.67
N TYR A 88 -3.21 -15.84 4.08
CA TYR A 88 -4.31 -15.25 3.30
C TYR A 88 -3.82 -13.97 2.63
N ASN A 89 -4.14 -13.80 1.35
CA ASN A 89 -3.85 -12.58 0.61
C ASN A 89 -5.03 -11.63 0.71
N ILE A 90 -4.81 -10.46 1.29
CA ILE A 90 -5.82 -9.42 1.43
C ILE A 90 -5.49 -8.28 0.47
N LYS A 91 -6.46 -7.88 -0.35
CA LYS A 91 -6.37 -6.66 -1.16
C LYS A 91 -6.69 -5.47 -0.28
N MET A 92 -5.70 -4.61 -0.07
CA MET A 92 -5.86 -3.38 0.69
C MET A 92 -5.82 -2.16 -0.24
N LYS A 93 -6.67 -1.18 0.05
CA LYS A 93 -6.81 0.07 -0.71
C LYS A 93 -5.95 1.18 -0.09
N CYS A 94 -5.29 1.95 -0.94
CA CYS A 94 -4.66 3.22 -0.60
C CYS A 94 -5.12 4.29 -1.60
N GLN A 95 -5.59 5.43 -1.10
CA GLN A 95 -6.00 6.58 -1.90
C GLN A 95 -4.95 7.67 -1.77
N ILE A 96 -4.54 8.18 -2.92
CA ILE A 96 -3.61 9.28 -3.08
C ILE A 96 -4.44 10.50 -3.46
N TRP A 97 -4.27 11.59 -2.73
CA TRP A 97 -4.99 12.85 -2.93
C TRP A 97 -3.97 13.94 -3.22
N PHE A 98 -4.06 14.54 -4.38
CA PHE A 98 -3.37 15.78 -4.72
C PHE A 98 -4.35 16.91 -4.43
N ASP A 99 -4.07 17.71 -3.41
CA ASP A 99 -4.89 18.87 -3.07
C ASP A 99 -4.56 20.00 -4.05
N LEU A 100 -5.60 20.58 -4.65
CA LEU A 100 -5.47 21.56 -5.71
C LEU A 100 -5.87 22.95 -5.21
N LYS A 101 -5.17 23.96 -5.73
CA LYS A 101 -5.58 25.36 -5.68
C LYS A 101 -5.27 25.97 -7.04
N ASP A 102 -6.29 26.54 -7.69
CA ASP A 102 -6.17 27.06 -9.06
C ASP A 102 -5.57 26.01 -10.02
N GLU A 103 -6.04 24.77 -9.90
CA GLU A 103 -5.57 23.57 -10.63
C GLU A 103 -4.13 23.14 -10.32
N ILE A 104 -3.41 23.81 -9.42
CA ILE A 104 -2.03 23.52 -9.03
C ILE A 104 -1.99 22.69 -7.75
N VAL A 105 -1.22 21.60 -7.76
CA VAL A 105 -0.98 20.75 -6.60
C VAL A 105 -0.28 21.53 -5.49
N GLN A 106 -0.94 21.65 -4.34
CA GLN A 106 -0.40 22.29 -3.13
C GLN A 106 0.20 21.28 -2.16
N ASP A 107 -0.46 20.13 -2.01
CA ASP A 107 -0.07 19.08 -1.07
C ASP A 107 -0.49 17.70 -1.58
N ILE A 108 0.08 16.65 -0.98
CA ILE A 108 -0.22 15.26 -1.30
C ILE A 108 -0.53 14.48 -0.03
N ARG A 109 -1.76 13.99 0.07
CA ARG A 109 -2.26 13.23 1.23
C ARG A 109 -2.57 11.79 0.86
N TYR A 110 -2.45 10.91 1.84
CA TYR A 110 -2.65 9.46 1.69
C TYR A 110 -3.67 8.96 2.69
N THR A 111 -4.63 8.15 2.23
CA THR A 111 -5.67 7.58 3.11
C THR A 111 -5.93 6.12 2.79
N GLY A 112 -6.04 5.29 3.82
CA GLY A 112 -6.25 3.85 3.69
C GLY A 112 -5.23 3.03 4.47
N LYS A 113 -5.54 1.75 4.71
CA LYS A 113 -4.71 0.85 5.54
C LYS A 113 -3.42 0.37 4.85
N ALA A 114 -3.33 0.55 3.54
CA ALA A 114 -2.16 0.19 2.73
C ALA A 114 -1.35 1.40 2.24
N CYS A 115 -1.73 2.60 2.69
CA CYS A 115 -0.80 3.71 2.81
C CYS A 115 -0.09 3.57 4.18
#